data_AF-A0A7W1TFC2-F1
#
_entry.id   AF-A0A7W1TFC2-F1
#
_cell.length_a   1.000
_cell.length_b   1.000
_cell.length_c   1.000
_cell.angle_alpha   90.00
_cell.angle_beta   90.00
_cell.angle_gamma   90.00
#
_symmetry.space_group_name_H-M   'P 1'
#
loop_
_entity.id
_entity.type
_entity.pdbx_description
1 polymer ?
#
loop_
_entity_poly.entity_id
_entity_poly.type
_entity_poly.pdbx_seq_one_letter_code
_entity_poly.pdbx_strand_id
1 'polypeptide(L)'
;PLVRALEQGGLAAARAALDLWARLEPQIEPGLVTDIHLADVLDAKGASRGIVLYTRQGSRLVWGNPAEERFGVKPDDKVRDLVHAIRCQGDLGRVALINVRFRQPFLVMRDGR
;
A
#
# COMPACT_ATOMS: atom_id res chain seq x y z
N PRO A 1 6.48 1.36 -11.51
CA PRO A 1 7.13 0.70 -10.35
C PRO A 1 7.51 -0.74 -10.70
N LEU A 2 8.48 -1.32 -10.01
CA LEU A 2 8.84 -2.74 -10.15
C LEU A 2 7.91 -3.60 -9.30
N VAL A 3 7.36 -4.68 -9.89
CA VAL A 3 6.56 -5.66 -9.16
C VAL A 3 7.47 -6.74 -8.62
N ARG A 4 7.39 -7.00 -7.30
CA ARG A 4 8.25 -7.93 -6.56
C ARG A 4 7.43 -9.06 -5.96
N ALA A 5 8.10 -10.18 -5.69
CA ALA A 5 7.51 -11.37 -5.06
C ALA A 5 6.31 -11.95 -5.83
N LEU A 6 6.42 -12.01 -7.16
CA LEU A 6 5.40 -12.56 -8.06
C LEU A 6 5.08 -14.02 -7.74
N GLU A 7 6.10 -14.84 -7.52
CA GLU A 7 5.94 -16.27 -7.20
C GLU A 7 5.20 -16.48 -5.87
N GLN A 8 5.48 -15.65 -4.86
CA GLN A 8 4.83 -15.77 -3.55
C GLN A 8 3.42 -15.18 -3.52
N GLY A 9 3.17 -14.08 -4.24
CA GLY A 9 1.86 -13.43 -4.28
C GLY A 9 0.86 -14.13 -5.20
N GLY A 10 1.35 -14.81 -6.24
CA GLY A 10 0.54 -15.49 -7.24
C GLY A 10 -0.29 -14.54 -8.12
N LEU A 11 -1.07 -15.14 -9.02
CA LEU A 11 -1.83 -14.40 -10.05
C LEU A 11 -2.88 -13.44 -9.46
N ALA A 12 -3.55 -13.83 -8.39
CA ALA A 12 -4.59 -13.01 -7.78
C ALA A 12 -4.02 -11.71 -7.20
N ALA A 13 -2.87 -11.77 -6.52
CA ALA A 13 -2.20 -10.57 -6.01
C ALA A 13 -1.62 -9.72 -7.14
N ALA A 14 -1.08 -10.34 -8.19
CA ALA A 14 -0.60 -9.61 -9.36
C ALA A 14 -1.72 -8.81 -10.04
N ARG A 15 -2.88 -9.43 -10.26
CA ARG A 15 -4.05 -8.77 -10.84
C ARG A 15 -4.54 -7.62 -9.97
N ALA A 16 -4.69 -7.86 -8.67
CA ALA A 16 -5.11 -6.82 -7.72
C ALA A 16 -4.10 -5.65 -7.66
N ALA A 17 -2.80 -5.92 -7.77
CA ALA A 17 -1.77 -4.88 -7.82
C ALA A 17 -1.81 -4.06 -9.11
N LEU A 18 -2.07 -4.69 -10.26
CA LEU A 18 -2.25 -3.99 -11.53
C LEU A 18 -3.51 -3.12 -11.51
N ASP A 19 -4.63 -3.65 -11.03
CA ASP A 19 -5.90 -2.90 -10.88
C ASP A 19 -5.73 -1.70 -9.93
N LEU A 20 -5.03 -1.91 -8.82
CA LEU A 20 -4.65 -0.84 -7.89
C LEU A 20 -3.79 0.21 -8.58
N TRP A 21 -2.71 -0.21 -9.25
CA TRP A 21 -1.77 0.71 -9.88
C TRP A 21 -2.44 1.57 -10.95
N ALA A 22 -3.28 0.97 -11.80
CA ALA A 22 -4.02 1.67 -12.86
C ALA A 22 -4.92 2.79 -12.31
N ARG A 23 -5.47 2.63 -11.10
CA ARG A 23 -6.30 3.64 -10.43
C ARG A 23 -5.46 4.67 -9.67
N LEU A 24 -4.35 4.25 -9.07
CA LEU A 24 -3.53 5.09 -8.20
C LEU A 24 -2.57 6.01 -8.98
N GLU A 25 -1.90 5.48 -10.01
CA GLU A 25 -0.84 6.17 -10.77
C GLU A 25 -1.26 7.56 -11.28
N PRO A 26 -2.45 7.75 -11.88
CA PRO A 26 -2.84 9.06 -12.40
C PRO A 26 -3.07 10.12 -11.33
N GLN A 27 -3.14 9.73 -10.05
CA GLN A 27 -3.55 10.59 -8.94
C GLN A 27 -2.39 11.01 -8.03
N ILE A 28 -1.19 10.45 -8.24
CA ILE A 28 0.00 10.69 -7.43
C ILE A 28 1.15 11.24 -8.29
N GLU A 29 2.19 11.77 -7.65
CA GLU A 29 3.37 12.24 -8.35
C GLU A 29 4.07 11.10 -9.12
N PRO A 30 4.45 11.31 -10.40
CA PRO A 30 5.22 10.34 -11.16
C PRO A 30 6.50 9.91 -10.43
N GLY A 31 6.77 8.60 -10.42
CA GLY A 31 7.95 8.05 -9.73
C GLY A 31 7.89 8.09 -8.19
N LEU A 32 6.74 8.47 -7.59
CA LEU A 32 6.58 8.41 -6.14
C LEU A 32 6.70 6.98 -5.62
N VAL A 33 6.04 6.03 -6.26
CA VAL A 33 6.10 4.59 -5.93
C VAL A 33 7.18 3.92 -6.78
N THR A 34 8.13 3.26 -6.14
CA THR A 34 9.24 2.56 -6.80
C THR A 34 8.99 1.07 -6.93
N ASP A 35 8.40 0.44 -5.91
CA ASP A 35 8.19 -1.00 -5.84
C ASP A 35 6.78 -1.35 -5.36
N ILE A 36 6.22 -2.45 -5.87
CA ILE A 36 4.98 -3.07 -5.40
C ILE A 36 5.29 -4.51 -5.02
N HIS A 37 5.23 -4.83 -3.72
CA HIS A 37 5.49 -6.16 -3.20
C HIS A 37 4.16 -6.90 -3.03
N LEU A 38 4.02 -8.08 -3.63
CA LEU A 38 2.74 -8.80 -3.65
C LEU A 38 2.48 -9.68 -2.42
N ALA A 39 3.51 -9.99 -1.64
CA ALA A 39 3.45 -10.90 -0.49
C ALA A 39 4.27 -10.37 0.69
N ASP A 40 4.25 -9.05 0.91
CA ASP A 40 4.96 -8.42 2.02
C ASP A 40 4.24 -8.61 3.35
N VAL A 41 4.97 -8.57 4.45
CA VAL A 41 4.46 -8.72 5.82
C VAL A 41 3.63 -7.50 6.20
N LEU A 42 2.39 -7.72 6.63
CA LEU A 42 1.42 -6.66 6.91
C LEU A 42 1.30 -6.30 8.40
N ASP A 43 1.83 -7.13 9.29
CA ASP A 43 1.77 -6.96 10.74
C ASP A 43 3.12 -7.27 11.40
N ALA A 44 3.33 -6.78 12.61
CA ALA A 44 4.60 -6.95 13.32
C ALA A 44 4.93 -8.42 13.65
N LYS A 45 3.94 -9.31 13.63
CA LYS A 45 4.09 -10.74 13.98
C LYS A 45 4.39 -11.61 12.75
N GLY A 46 4.36 -11.05 11.55
CA GLY A 46 4.57 -11.82 10.32
C GLY A 46 3.41 -12.75 9.94
N ALA A 47 2.26 -12.64 10.62
CA ALA A 47 1.16 -13.59 10.48
C ALA A 47 0.33 -13.34 9.20
N SER A 48 0.30 -12.10 8.73
CA SER A 48 -0.42 -11.71 7.53
C SER A 48 0.52 -11.18 6.46
N ARG A 49 0.26 -11.57 5.20
CA ARG A 49 0.98 -11.10 4.01
C ARG A 49 0.03 -10.56 2.95
N GLY A 50 0.50 -9.59 2.17
CA GLY A 50 -0.26 -9.04 1.04
C GLY A 50 0.48 -7.92 0.32
N ILE A 51 -0.29 -7.06 -0.34
CA ILE A 51 0.24 -6.03 -1.22
C ILE A 51 0.70 -4.81 -0.41
N VAL A 52 1.95 -4.39 -0.63
CA VAL A 52 2.53 -3.16 -0.08
C VAL A 52 3.27 -2.43 -1.18
N LEU A 53 3.02 -1.12 -1.30
CA LEU A 53 3.74 -0.26 -2.23
C LEU A 53 4.80 0.53 -1.45
N TYR A 54 5.98 0.67 -2.02
CA TYR A 54 7.08 1.42 -1.44
C TYR A 54 7.29 2.72 -2.19
N THR A 55 7.37 3.82 -1.45
CA THR A 55 7.70 5.11 -2.04
C THR A 55 9.21 5.31 -2.17
N ARG A 56 9.64 6.25 -3.02
CA ARG A 56 11.06 6.65 -3.14
C ARG A 56 11.67 7.14 -1.81
N GLN A 57 10.84 7.65 -0.90
CA GLN A 57 11.22 8.04 0.47
C GLN A 57 11.19 6.85 1.46
N GLY A 58 10.97 5.62 0.99
CA GLY A 58 10.92 4.40 1.80
C GLY A 58 9.65 4.22 2.62
N SER A 59 8.58 4.97 2.34
CA SER A 59 7.30 4.80 3.06
C SER A 59 6.57 3.55 2.61
N ARG A 60 5.90 2.89 3.55
CA ARG A 60 5.10 1.69 3.27
C ARG A 60 3.63 2.05 3.10
N LEU A 61 3.10 1.87 1.89
CA LEU A 61 1.68 2.04 1.58
C LEU A 61 1.00 0.67 1.60
N VAL A 62 0.38 0.35 2.73
CA VAL A 62 -0.16 -0.98 3.01
C VAL A 62 -1.56 -1.12 2.44
N TRP A 63 -1.66 -1.85 1.32
CA TRP A 63 -2.93 -2.21 0.71
C TRP A 63 -3.57 -3.42 1.39
N GLY A 64 -2.78 -4.44 1.69
CA GLY A 64 -3.26 -5.68 2.33
C GLY A 64 -3.50 -6.84 1.37
N ASN A 65 -4.12 -7.89 1.89
CA ASN A 65 -4.36 -9.10 1.11
C ASN A 65 -5.65 -8.96 0.28
N PRO A 66 -5.64 -9.26 -1.04
CA PRO A 66 -6.85 -9.24 -1.86
C PRO A 66 -7.98 -10.14 -1.36
N ALA A 67 -7.66 -11.23 -0.66
CA ALA A 67 -8.63 -12.15 -0.07
C ALA A 67 -9.11 -11.72 1.34
N GLU A 68 -8.62 -10.61 1.90
CA GLU A 68 -9.08 -10.08 3.20
C GLU A 68 -10.44 -9.35 3.06
N GLU A 69 -11.49 -10.09 2.67
CA GLU A 69 -12.86 -9.58 2.62
C GLU A 69 -13.40 -9.16 4.00
N ARG A 70 -12.82 -9.73 5.07
CA ARG A 70 -13.23 -9.52 6.47
C ARG A 70 -13.29 -8.07 6.94
N PHE A 71 -12.58 -7.15 6.28
CA PHE A 71 -12.60 -5.74 6.66
C PHE A 71 -13.68 -4.93 5.92
N GLY A 72 -14.31 -5.50 4.89
CA GLY A 72 -15.44 -4.91 4.18
C GLY A 72 -15.16 -3.56 3.51
N VAL A 73 -13.90 -3.24 3.23
CA VAL A 73 -13.50 -1.98 2.61
C VAL A 73 -13.40 -2.19 1.10
N LYS A 74 -14.13 -1.38 0.33
CA LYS A 74 -14.12 -1.48 -1.13
C LYS A 74 -12.79 -0.96 -1.69
N PRO A 75 -12.28 -1.55 -2.80
CA PRO A 75 -11.05 -1.06 -3.43
C PRO A 75 -11.06 0.44 -3.74
N ASP A 76 -12.17 0.99 -4.20
CA ASP A 76 -12.26 2.43 -4.52
C ASP A 76 -12.12 3.34 -3.29
N ASP A 77 -12.71 2.94 -2.16
CA ASP A 77 -12.54 3.67 -0.91
C ASP A 77 -11.07 3.66 -0.47
N LYS A 78 -10.40 2.51 -0.58
CA LYS A 78 -8.97 2.38 -0.24
C LYS A 78 -8.08 3.24 -1.12
N VAL A 79 -8.37 3.32 -2.44
CA VAL A 79 -7.62 4.19 -3.36
C VAL A 79 -7.81 5.64 -2.97
N ARG A 80 -9.06 6.08 -2.79
CA ARG A 80 -9.38 7.45 -2.36
C ARG A 80 -8.65 7.82 -1.07
N ASP A 81 -8.72 6.95 -0.07
CA ASP A 81 -8.15 7.20 1.24
C ASP A 81 -6.60 7.20 1.19
N LEU A 82 -6.00 6.34 0.36
CA LEU A 82 -4.56 6.33 0.15
C LEU A 82 -4.08 7.61 -0.53
N VAL A 83 -4.76 8.06 -1.60
CA VAL A 83 -4.45 9.31 -2.29
C VAL A 83 -4.61 10.50 -1.35
N HIS A 84 -5.68 10.54 -0.58
CA HIS A 84 -5.92 11.57 0.41
C HIS A 84 -4.78 11.62 1.44
N ALA A 85 -4.40 10.48 2.02
CA ALA A 85 -3.31 10.41 2.99
C ALA A 85 -1.97 10.86 2.40
N ILE A 86 -1.63 10.41 1.18
CA ILE A 86 -0.40 10.83 0.48
C ILE A 86 -0.36 12.36 0.33
N ARG A 87 -1.46 12.97 -0.12
CA ARG A 87 -1.54 14.43 -0.35
C ARG A 87 -1.51 15.23 0.95
N CYS A 88 -2.17 14.74 2.00
CA CYS A 88 -2.24 15.45 3.28
C CYS A 88 -0.91 15.47 4.04
N GLN A 89 -0.07 14.44 3.90
CA GLN A 89 1.18 14.39 4.66
C GLN A 89 2.25 15.37 4.14
N GLY A 90 2.23 15.72 2.85
CA GLY A 90 3.19 16.62 2.22
C GLY A 90 4.60 16.00 2.08
N ASP A 91 5.20 15.58 3.19
CA ASP A 91 6.50 14.89 3.24
C ASP A 91 6.37 13.45 3.73
N LEU A 92 6.36 12.51 2.78
CA LEU A 92 6.38 11.09 3.08
C LEU A 92 7.72 10.62 3.69
N GLY A 93 8.78 11.41 3.65
CA GLY A 93 10.02 11.16 4.39
C GLY A 93 9.83 11.07 5.91
N ARG A 94 8.73 11.62 6.44
CA ARG A 94 8.38 11.52 7.87
C ARG A 94 7.43 10.37 8.20
N VAL A 95 6.86 9.71 7.20
CA VAL A 95 5.84 8.68 7.36
C VAL A 95 6.47 7.29 7.22
N ALA A 96 6.38 6.46 8.24
CA ALA A 96 6.84 5.08 8.17
C ALA A 96 5.86 4.23 7.36
N LEU A 97 4.55 4.36 7.64
CA LEU A 97 3.52 3.61 6.94
C LEU A 97 2.18 4.35 6.84
N ILE A 98 1.42 4.06 5.79
CA ILE A 98 0.00 4.41 5.62
C ILE A 98 -0.74 3.09 5.40
N ASN A 99 -1.76 2.80 6.20
CA ASN A 99 -2.50 1.55 6.16
C ASN A 99 -3.97 1.80 5.84
N VAL A 100 -4.43 1.25 4.72
CA VAL A 100 -5.80 1.37 4.23
C VAL A 100 -6.55 0.03 4.27
N ARG A 101 -6.06 -0.94 5.06
CA ARG A 101 -6.72 -2.26 5.21
C ARG A 101 -8.03 -2.19 6.00
N PHE A 102 -8.20 -1.16 6.83
CA PHE A 102 -9.27 -1.03 7.80
C PHE A 102 -10.26 0.06 7.39
N ARG A 103 -11.48 -0.01 7.92
CA ARG A 103 -12.52 1.02 7.68
C ARG A 103 -12.06 2.43 8.04
N GLN A 104 -11.20 2.55 9.05
CA GLN A 104 -10.51 3.78 9.38
C GLN A 104 -9.04 3.61 9.01
N PRO A 105 -8.56 4.25 7.93
CA PRO A 105 -7.16 4.22 7.57
C PRO A 105 -6.34 4.96 8.64
N PHE A 106 -5.10 4.52 8.84
CA PHE A 106 -4.19 5.17 9.78
C PHE A 106 -2.79 5.28 9.19
N LEU A 107 -1.98 6.14 9.80
CA LEU A 107 -0.58 6.32 9.45
C LEU A 107 0.29 6.19 10.70
N VAL A 108 1.54 5.78 10.49
CA VAL A 108 2.57 5.72 11.53
C VAL A 108 3.71 6.59 11.08
N MET A 109 4.15 7.50 11.95
CA MET A 109 5.29 8.37 11.71
C MET A 109 6.59 7.62 11.94
N ARG A 110 7.68 8.04 11.28
CA ARG A 110 9.02 7.59 11.65
C ARG A 110 9.38 8.21 13.00
N ASP A 111 9.86 7.38 13.92
CA ASP A 111 10.48 7.88 15.14
C ASP A 111 11.74 8.64 14.75
N GLY A 112 11.74 9.96 15.00
CA GLY A 112 12.94 10.77 14.86
C GLY A 112 13.93 10.36 15.93
N ARG A 113 14.97 9.62 15.54
CA ARG A 113 16.22 9.54 16.28
C ARG A 113 17.27 10.36 15.56
#